data_AF-A0A7I7MUL2-F1
#
_entry.id   AF-A0A7I7MUL2-F1
#
_cell.length_a   1.000
_cell.length_b   1.000
_cell.length_c   1.000
_cell.angle_alpha   90.00
_cell.angle_beta   90.00
_cell.angle_gamma   90.00
#
_symmetry.space_group_name_H-M   'P 1'
#
loop_
_entity.id
_entity.type
_entity.pdbx_description
1 polymer ?
#
loop_
_entity_poly.entity_id
_entity_poly.type
_entity_poly.pdbx_seq_one_letter_code
_entity_poly.pdbx_strand_id
1 'polypeptide(L)'
;MAAVAAPYAGWLDAAASRAAGAAAQAKAAAAVYEAARAAIGHPVMVAANRTRLVSLVSSNLLELNAPAIAATEAEYEAMWAEDVAAMVGYHGGASAAAQLNILAAVAAGAAGPGGLEPGHRKHRQLQRGRRQHR
;
A
#
# COMPACT_ATOMS: atom_id res chain seq x y z
N MET A 1 12.86 43.45 -3.25
CA MET A 1 13.07 42.26 -2.39
C MET A 1 11.85 41.34 -2.36
N ALA A 2 10.65 41.82 -2.00
CA ALA A 2 9.43 40.97 -1.93
C ALA A 2 9.08 40.21 -3.23
N ALA A 3 9.23 40.85 -4.40
CA ALA A 3 8.92 40.22 -5.70
C ALA A 3 9.84 39.01 -6.04
N VAL A 4 11.05 38.95 -5.47
CA VAL A 4 12.02 37.87 -5.71
C VAL A 4 11.82 36.71 -4.72
N ALA A 5 11.23 36.98 -3.55
CA ALA A 5 10.96 35.99 -2.51
C ALA A 5 9.64 35.22 -2.72
N ALA A 6 8.68 35.81 -3.43
CA ALA A 6 7.35 35.20 -3.65
C ALA A 6 7.39 33.80 -4.31
N PRO A 7 8.23 33.51 -5.32
CA PRO A 7 8.31 32.17 -5.91
C PRO A 7 8.82 31.11 -4.92
N TYR A 8 9.76 31.48 -4.04
CA TYR A 8 10.30 30.57 -3.02
C TYR A 8 9.28 30.27 -1.92
N ALA A 9 8.53 31.30 -1.48
CA ALA A 9 7.43 31.12 -0.55
C ALA A 9 6.34 30.19 -1.12
N GLY A 10 5.97 30.35 -2.40
CA GLY A 10 5.03 29.45 -3.08
C GLY A 10 5.54 28.01 -3.21
N TRP A 11 6.84 27.82 -3.45
CA TRP A 11 7.46 26.49 -3.45
C TRP A 11 7.42 25.83 -2.08
N LEU A 12 7.72 26.57 -1.01
CA LEU A 12 7.65 26.07 0.37
C LEU A 12 6.23 25.67 0.76
N ASP A 13 5.22 26.47 0.39
CA ASP A 13 3.82 26.16 0.66
C ASP A 13 3.36 24.87 -0.05
N ALA A 14 3.73 24.73 -1.33
CA ALA A 14 3.47 23.50 -2.09
C ALA A 14 4.19 22.28 -1.49
N ALA A 15 5.43 22.44 -1.03
CA ALA A 15 6.18 21.38 -0.35
C ALA A 15 5.55 20.98 0.99
N ALA A 16 5.06 21.94 1.77
CA ALA A 16 4.39 21.71 3.05
C ALA A 16 3.06 20.95 2.87
N SER A 17 2.22 21.40 1.94
CA SER A 17 0.97 20.73 1.55
C SER A 17 1.21 19.27 1.16
N ARG A 18 2.27 19.03 0.38
CA ARG A 18 2.67 17.70 -0.06
C ARG A 18 3.15 16.82 1.10
N ALA A 19 3.98 17.36 1.99
CA ALA A 19 4.45 16.64 3.17
C ALA A 19 3.28 16.23 4.07
N ALA A 20 2.29 17.11 4.24
CA ALA A 20 1.08 16.81 4.99
C ALA A 20 0.27 15.66 4.33
N GLY A 21 0.12 15.68 3.00
CA GLY A 21 -0.53 14.60 2.25
C GLY A 21 0.19 13.25 2.38
N ALA A 22 1.52 13.23 2.24
CA ALA A 22 2.33 12.02 2.40
C ALA A 22 2.24 11.46 3.83
N ALA A 23 2.26 12.33 4.84
CA ALA A 23 2.09 11.92 6.23
C ALA A 23 0.71 11.30 6.50
N ALA A 24 -0.36 11.85 5.92
CA ALA A 24 -1.71 11.27 6.02
C ALA A 24 -1.78 9.88 5.38
N GLN A 25 -1.14 9.68 4.23
CA GLN A 25 -1.10 8.39 3.55
C GLN A 25 -0.29 7.34 4.32
N ALA A 26 0.85 7.72 4.89
CA ALA A 26 1.64 6.83 5.73
C ALA A 26 0.85 6.36 6.95
N LYS A 27 0.08 7.27 7.57
CA LYS A 27 -0.83 6.92 8.68
C LYS A 27 -1.94 5.97 8.24
N ALA A 28 -2.53 6.18 7.06
CA ALA A 28 -3.54 5.28 6.52
C ALA A 28 -2.97 3.87 6.25
N ALA A 29 -1.78 3.78 5.66
CA ALA A 29 -1.11 2.50 5.42
C ALA A 29 -0.80 1.76 6.73
N ALA A 30 -0.29 2.47 7.74
CA ALA A 30 -0.05 1.90 9.07
C ALA A 30 -1.35 1.41 9.73
N ALA A 31 -2.44 2.17 9.62
CA ALA A 31 -3.73 1.78 10.17
C ALA A 31 -4.28 0.49 9.51
N VAL A 32 -4.15 0.36 8.18
CA VAL A 32 -4.56 -0.87 7.46
C VAL A 32 -3.71 -2.07 7.88
N TYR A 33 -2.40 -1.88 8.07
CA TYR A 33 -1.52 -2.94 8.57
C TYR A 33 -1.91 -3.39 9.99
N GLU A 34 -2.08 -2.46 10.93
CA GLU A 34 -2.43 -2.82 12.31
C GLU A 34 -3.81 -3.45 12.40
N ALA A 35 -4.77 -3.04 11.56
CA ALA A 35 -6.08 -3.68 11.47
C ALA A 35 -5.96 -5.15 11.01
N ALA A 36 -5.16 -5.42 9.97
CA ALA A 36 -4.93 -6.78 9.48
C ALA A 36 -4.20 -7.63 10.52
N ARG A 37 -3.18 -7.07 11.17
CA ARG A 37 -2.43 -7.74 12.23
C ARG A 37 -3.31 -8.09 13.44
N ALA A 38 -4.22 -7.21 13.82
CA ALA A 38 -5.17 -7.46 14.91
C ALA A 38 -6.22 -8.53 14.54
N ALA A 39 -6.59 -8.62 13.26
CA ALA A 39 -7.51 -9.64 12.76
C ALA A 39 -6.86 -11.04 12.68
N ILE A 40 -5.56 -11.14 12.36
CA ILE A 40 -4.81 -12.41 12.31
C ILE A 40 -4.43 -12.82 13.74
N GLY A 41 -5.32 -13.56 14.42
CA GLY A 41 -5.19 -13.92 15.84
C GLY A 41 -4.89 -15.39 16.13
N HIS A 42 -4.87 -16.25 15.10
CA HIS A 42 -5.04 -17.69 15.29
C HIS A 42 -3.79 -18.59 15.46
N PRO A 43 -2.51 -18.16 15.54
CA PRO A 43 -1.38 -19.11 15.57
C PRO A 43 -1.48 -20.21 16.63
N VAL A 44 -1.89 -19.84 17.85
CA VAL A 44 -2.06 -20.79 18.96
C VAL A 44 -3.29 -21.67 18.74
N MET A 45 -4.38 -21.12 18.21
CA MET A 45 -5.63 -21.83 17.93
C MET A 45 -5.47 -22.85 16.79
N VAL A 46 -4.76 -22.47 15.72
CA VAL A 46 -4.39 -23.37 14.62
C VAL A 46 -3.56 -24.52 15.17
N ALA A 47 -2.52 -24.25 15.97
CA ALA A 47 -1.70 -25.30 16.56
C ALA A 47 -2.54 -26.27 17.42
N ALA A 48 -3.40 -25.74 18.30
CA ALA A 48 -4.30 -26.54 19.13
C ALA A 48 -5.25 -27.41 18.28
N ASN A 49 -5.84 -26.85 17.23
CA ASN A 49 -6.69 -27.57 16.28
C ASN A 49 -5.92 -28.70 15.58
N ARG A 50 -4.71 -28.43 15.08
CA ARG A 50 -3.88 -29.45 14.41
C ARG A 50 -3.46 -30.57 15.36
N THR A 51 -3.14 -30.26 16.61
CA THR A 51 -2.87 -31.28 17.64
C THR A 51 -4.10 -32.10 17.97
N ARG A 52 -5.27 -31.47 18.10
CA ARG A 52 -6.56 -32.15 18.34
C ARG A 52 -6.90 -33.10 17.19
N LEU A 53 -6.71 -32.67 15.94
CA LEU A 53 -6.95 -33.50 14.76
C LEU A 53 -6.09 -34.77 14.79
N VAL A 54 -4.78 -34.64 15.05
CA VAL A 54 -3.87 -35.79 15.16
C VAL A 54 -4.34 -36.76 16.23
N SER A 55 -4.73 -36.26 17.40
CA SER A 55 -5.23 -37.10 18.51
C SER A 55 -6.51 -37.85 18.16
N LEU A 56 -7.46 -37.19 17.49
CA LEU A 56 -8.72 -37.79 17.05
C LEU A 56 -8.50 -38.87 16.00
N VAL A 57 -7.62 -38.60 15.02
CA VAL A 57 -7.26 -39.58 13.98
C VAL A 57 -6.53 -40.77 14.57
N SER A 58 -5.55 -40.55 15.45
CA SER A 58 -4.77 -41.64 16.05
C SER A 58 -5.61 -42.59 16.92
N SER A 59 -6.72 -42.09 17.47
CA SER A 59 -7.65 -42.87 18.30
C SER A 59 -8.85 -43.42 17.52
N ASN A 60 -8.94 -43.17 16.21
CA ASN A 60 -10.10 -43.54 15.38
C ASN A 60 -10.11 -45.01 14.94
N LEU A 61 -9.85 -45.94 15.84
CA LEU A 61 -9.73 -47.38 15.53
C LEU A 61 -11.07 -48.02 15.12
N LEU A 62 -12.18 -47.44 15.57
CA LEU A 62 -13.54 -47.92 15.33
C LEU A 62 -14.37 -46.97 14.45
N GLU A 63 -13.73 -45.98 13.83
CA GLU A 63 -14.38 -44.92 13.03
C GLU A 63 -15.38 -44.00 13.78
N LEU A 64 -15.54 -44.20 15.10
CA LEU A 64 -16.46 -43.41 15.93
C LEU A 64 -16.07 -41.93 16.05
N ASN A 65 -14.82 -41.56 15.76
CA ASN A 65 -14.37 -40.17 15.82
C ASN A 65 -14.65 -39.39 14.53
N ALA A 66 -15.20 -40.01 13.48
CA ALA A 66 -15.42 -39.33 12.19
C ALA A 66 -16.20 -38.00 12.32
N PRO A 67 -17.28 -37.88 13.12
CA PRO A 67 -17.97 -36.59 13.30
C PRO A 67 -17.10 -35.53 14.01
N ALA A 68 -16.27 -35.95 14.98
CA ALA A 68 -15.38 -35.05 15.71
C ALA A 68 -14.20 -34.56 14.85
N ILE A 69 -13.70 -35.42 13.96
CA ILE A 69 -12.69 -35.07 12.96
C ILE A 69 -13.27 -34.00 12.02
N ALA A 70 -14.45 -34.25 11.44
CA ALA A 70 -15.10 -33.30 10.55
C ALA A 70 -15.37 -31.94 11.21
N ALA A 71 -15.80 -31.94 12.48
CA ALA A 71 -15.96 -30.71 13.26
C ALA A 71 -14.64 -29.96 13.47
N THR A 72 -13.55 -30.69 13.76
CA THR A 72 -12.22 -30.09 13.93
C THR A 72 -11.69 -29.52 12.61
N GLU A 73 -11.94 -30.19 11.47
CA GLU A 73 -11.60 -29.64 10.15
C GLU A 73 -12.42 -28.39 9.83
N ALA A 74 -13.72 -28.37 10.13
CA ALA A 74 -14.56 -27.19 9.94
C ALA A 74 -14.10 -25.98 10.79
N GLU A 75 -13.66 -26.20 12.03
CA GLU A 75 -13.04 -25.17 12.87
C GLU A 75 -11.77 -24.59 12.19
N TYR A 76 -10.96 -25.44 11.55
CA TYR A 76 -9.77 -24.99 10.82
C TYR A 76 -10.11 -24.16 9.59
N GLU A 77 -11.09 -24.62 8.79
CA GLU A 77 -11.56 -23.88 7.62
C GLU A 77 -12.14 -22.51 7.99
N ALA A 78 -12.80 -22.39 9.15
CA ALA A 78 -13.27 -21.10 9.65
C ALA A 78 -12.12 -20.15 9.98
N MET A 79 -11.09 -20.63 10.70
CA MET A 79 -9.88 -19.83 10.97
C MET A 79 -9.18 -19.42 9.66
N TRP A 80 -9.11 -20.33 8.69
CA TRP A 80 -8.55 -20.03 7.37
C TRP A 80 -9.35 -18.95 6.62
N ALA A 81 -10.68 -19.04 6.62
CA ALA A 81 -11.55 -18.05 6.00
C ALA A 81 -11.39 -16.66 6.64
N GLU A 82 -11.24 -16.59 7.97
CA GLU A 82 -10.98 -15.33 8.67
C GLU A 82 -9.63 -14.70 8.27
N ASP A 83 -8.55 -15.50 8.22
CA ASP A 83 -7.24 -15.04 7.78
C ASP A 83 -7.27 -14.55 6.32
N VAL A 84 -7.98 -15.25 5.44
CA VAL A 84 -8.18 -14.84 4.05
C VAL A 84 -8.94 -13.51 3.98
N ALA A 85 -10.03 -13.35 4.74
CA ALA A 85 -10.79 -12.12 4.78
C ALA A 85 -9.95 -10.93 5.28
N ALA A 86 -9.13 -11.15 6.32
CA ALA A 86 -8.20 -10.14 6.83
C ALA A 86 -7.18 -9.70 5.77
N MET A 87 -6.61 -10.65 5.02
CA MET A 87 -5.62 -10.35 3.98
C MET A 87 -6.23 -9.72 2.73
N VAL A 88 -7.47 -10.06 2.36
CA VAL A 88 -8.22 -9.36 1.31
C VAL A 88 -8.47 -7.90 1.70
N GLY A 89 -8.91 -7.66 2.95
CA GLY A 89 -9.08 -6.31 3.49
C GLY A 89 -7.77 -5.50 3.49
N TYR A 90 -6.68 -6.12 3.94
CA TYR A 90 -5.34 -5.53 3.89
C TYR A 90 -4.94 -5.15 2.47
N HIS A 91 -5.09 -6.06 1.50
CA HIS A 91 -4.74 -5.81 0.11
C HIS A 91 -5.52 -4.62 -0.48
N GLY A 92 -6.83 -4.57 -0.25
CA GLY A 92 -7.68 -3.46 -0.69
C GLY A 92 -7.24 -2.13 -0.08
N GLY A 93 -7.07 -2.08 1.24
CA GLY A 93 -6.66 -0.87 1.95
C GLY A 93 -5.24 -0.40 1.60
N ALA A 94 -4.28 -1.32 1.50
CA ALA A 94 -2.90 -1.01 1.14
C ALA A 94 -2.80 -0.50 -0.30
N SER A 95 -3.57 -1.09 -1.23
CA SER A 95 -3.61 -0.65 -2.63
C SER A 95 -4.18 0.77 -2.75
N ALA A 96 -5.26 1.07 -2.01
CA ALA A 96 -5.82 2.43 -1.97
C ALA A 96 -4.82 3.45 -1.41
N ALA A 97 -4.12 3.11 -0.32
CA ALA A 97 -3.07 3.96 0.25
C ALA A 97 -1.90 4.19 -0.74
N ALA A 98 -1.51 3.16 -1.49
CA ALA A 98 -0.45 3.26 -2.48
C ALA A 98 -0.82 4.13 -3.70
N GLN A 99 -2.06 4.06 -4.18
CA GLN A 99 -2.54 4.89 -5.29
C GLN A 99 -2.47 6.39 -4.97
N LEU A 100 -2.82 6.76 -3.74
CA LEU A 100 -2.71 8.14 -3.25
C LEU A 100 -1.26 8.65 -3.26
N ASN A 101 -0.29 7.78 -2.98
CA ASN A 101 1.15 8.12 -3.02
C ASN A 101 1.64 8.39 -4.45
N ILE A 102 1.17 7.65 -5.46
CA ILE A 102 1.51 7.88 -6.86
C ILE A 102 0.98 9.24 -7.33
N LEU A 103 -0.26 9.58 -6.98
CA LEU A 103 -0.86 10.87 -7.34
C LEU A 103 -0.11 12.04 -6.68
N ALA A 104 0.26 11.89 -5.40
CA ALA A 104 1.14 12.84 -4.74
C ALA A 104 2.48 12.94 -5.48
N ALA A 105 3.16 11.82 -5.77
CA ALA A 105 4.41 11.74 -6.53
C ALA A 105 4.36 12.55 -7.84
N VAL A 106 3.37 12.29 -8.70
CA VAL A 106 3.16 12.96 -9.99
C VAL A 106 2.99 14.47 -9.84
N ALA A 107 2.26 14.93 -8.83
CA ALA A 107 2.09 16.37 -8.57
C ALA A 107 3.40 17.12 -8.23
N ALA A 108 4.48 16.45 -7.77
CA ALA A 108 5.78 17.13 -7.52
C ALA A 108 6.55 17.38 -8.78
N GLY A 109 6.49 16.43 -9.72
CA GLY A 109 7.22 16.55 -10.99
C GLY A 109 6.85 17.84 -11.73
N ALA A 110 5.63 18.34 -11.51
CA ALA A 110 5.13 19.59 -12.06
C ALA A 110 5.56 20.86 -11.28
N ALA A 111 6.00 20.75 -10.03
CA ALA A 111 6.21 21.87 -9.11
C ALA A 111 7.71 22.21 -8.84
N GLY A 112 8.64 21.62 -9.59
CA GLY A 112 10.07 21.92 -9.46
C GLY A 112 10.40 23.39 -9.79
N PRO A 113 11.45 23.98 -9.17
CA PRO A 113 11.80 25.40 -9.32
C PRO A 113 12.16 25.84 -10.75
N GLY A 114 12.28 24.91 -11.71
CA GLY A 114 12.49 25.20 -13.13
C GLY A 114 11.22 25.23 -14.01
N GLY A 115 10.03 25.08 -13.42
CA GLY A 115 8.76 24.98 -14.16
C GLY A 115 8.10 26.29 -14.59
N LEU A 116 8.66 27.45 -14.21
CA LEU A 116 8.05 28.77 -14.41
C LEU A 116 8.73 29.67 -15.47
N GLU A 117 9.37 29.10 -16.49
CA GLU A 117 9.81 29.86 -17.68
C GLU A 117 8.93 29.54 -18.91
N PRO A 118 7.87 30.32 -19.18
CA PRO A 118 7.30 30.43 -20.51
C PRO A 118 8.15 31.40 -21.34
N GLY A 119 9.27 30.92 -21.87
CA GLY A 119 10.15 31.74 -22.72
C GLY A 119 11.28 30.94 -23.37
N HIS A 120 11.55 31.17 -24.65
CA HIS A 120 12.79 30.77 -25.35
C HIS A 120 13.03 29.31 -25.78
N ARG A 121 12.00 28.46 -25.94
CA ARG A 121 12.12 27.25 -26.81
C ARG A 121 12.01 27.54 -28.32
N LYS A 122 12.60 28.64 -28.82
CA LYS A 122 12.70 28.90 -30.28
C LYS A 122 14.12 29.00 -30.83
N HIS A 123 15.18 29.01 -30.00
CA HIS A 123 16.54 29.21 -30.51
C HIS A 123 17.36 27.95 -30.84
N ARG A 124 16.90 26.74 -30.46
CA ARG A 124 17.68 25.50 -30.67
C ARG A 124 17.42 24.77 -31.99
N GLN A 125 16.37 25.12 -32.75
CA GLN A 125 16.10 24.52 -34.07
C GLN A 125 16.71 25.29 -35.24
N LEU A 126 16.97 26.60 -35.10
CA LEU A 126 17.50 27.43 -36.21
C LEU A 126 19.01 27.30 -36.47
N GLN A 127 19.78 26.69 -35.55
CA GLN A 127 21.21 26.44 -35.79
C GLN A 127 21.51 25.07 -36.42
N ARG A 128 20.57 24.12 -36.42
CA ARG A 128 20.77 22.81 -37.06
C ARG A 128 20.53 22.85 -38.58
N GLY A 129 19.73 23.79 -39.10
CA GLY A 129 19.47 23.94 -40.54
C GLY A 129 20.57 24.66 -41.34
N ARG A 130 21.44 25.47 -40.70
CA ARG A 130 22.49 26.24 -41.41
C ARG A 130 23.83 25.52 -41.55
N ARG A 131 24.01 24.34 -40.94
CA ARG A 131 25.23 23.53 -41.06
C ARG A 131 25.15 22.43 -42.14
N GLN A 132 24.03 22.29 -42.85
CA GLN A 132 23.86 21.29 -43.92
C GLN A 132 23.94 21.88 -45.34
N HIS A 133 24.19 23.18 -45.48
CA HIS A 133 24.27 23.87 -46.78
C HIS A 133 25.53 24.74 -46.93
N ARG A 134 26.68 24.26 -46.49
CA ARG A 134 27.99 24.76 -46.92
C ARG A 134 28.88 23.61 -47.32
#